data_AF-A0A352B6H1-F1
#
_entry.id   AF-A0A352B6H1-F1
#
_cell.length_a   1.000
_cell.length_b   1.000
_cell.length_c   1.000
_cell.angle_alpha   90.00
_cell.angle_beta   90.00
_cell.angle_gamma   90.00
#
_symmetry.space_group_name_H-M   'P 1'
#
loop_
_entity.id
_entity.type
_entity.pdbx_description
1 polymer ?
#
loop_
_entity_poly.entity_id
_entity_poly.type
_entity_poly.pdbx_seq_one_letter_code
_entity_poly.pdbx_strand_id
1 'polypeptide(L)'
;NGVSRLHGEVSRAMWQGLWPELPAEETPIHAITNGIHIPSWVSEEMERLYRRYLGPQWREQVSKPSLWERTDRISGAELWTGHSRMRERLVSFARNRLRAQLLKRGLPQAEVARANEVLDPEALTLGFARRFATYKRATLLFHDLDRLAAIVGNRDRPVQIVFAGKAHPHDTAGKELIRDIVHVAQEKRFRNRIVFIEDYDIDVARHLVQGVDVWLNTPRRPLEASGTSGMKVVPNGGLHLSVLDGWWCEAHRPDNGWTIGSGETYDDPTYGDEVEAQALLALLEQELVPLFYDRGADDLPRGWIARMRGSIKSICPTFNTDRMVREYCDQYYLPAARLFMGLAEEDFRGARQLAEWLDRMRHRWGEVAITHMEHGAGELQVGSDLAVAAQVRLGPFTPEELRVEIYHGALDSDRNLVGGSSTAMALVHTNGDGTATYEGAIPCHDCGPHGYTVRVLPHHPHLANPYHSRLVVWG
;
A
#
# COMPACT_ATOMS: atom_id res chain seq x y z
N ASN A 1 -11.74 0.82 6.59
CA ASN A 1 -10.72 -0.11 6.05
C ASN A 1 -9.40 0.62 5.89
N GLY A 2 -8.28 -0.10 5.89
CA GLY A 2 -7.00 0.44 5.44
C GLY A 2 -6.91 0.54 3.91
N VAL A 3 -6.00 1.37 3.40
CA VAL A 3 -5.83 1.67 1.96
C VAL A 3 -4.62 0.97 1.30
N SER A 4 -3.96 0.10 2.07
CA SER A 4 -2.98 -0.92 1.68
C SER A 4 -2.99 -1.99 2.77
N ARG A 5 -2.37 -3.16 2.53
CA ARG A 5 -2.28 -4.23 3.55
C ARG A 5 -1.55 -3.76 4.82
N LEU A 6 -0.36 -3.17 4.67
CA LEU A 6 0.42 -2.64 5.79
C LEU A 6 -0.36 -1.56 6.55
N HIS A 7 -1.04 -0.66 5.84
CA HIS A 7 -1.88 0.34 6.51
C HIS A 7 -3.07 -0.28 7.25
N GLY A 8 -3.60 -1.42 6.78
CA GLY A 8 -4.59 -2.20 7.51
C GLY A 8 -4.06 -2.69 8.86
N GLU A 9 -2.86 -3.27 8.87
CA GLU A 9 -2.17 -3.72 10.08
C GLU A 9 -1.93 -2.57 11.06
N VAL A 10 -1.36 -1.46 10.58
CA VAL A 10 -1.14 -0.25 11.40
C VAL A 10 -2.46 0.31 11.93
N SER A 11 -3.52 0.33 11.11
CA SER A 11 -4.84 0.80 11.53
C SER A 11 -5.44 -0.07 12.63
N ARG A 12 -5.26 -1.40 12.58
CA ARG A 12 -5.72 -2.28 13.66
C ARG A 12 -5.05 -1.93 14.99
N ALA A 13 -3.74 -1.80 15.00
CA ALA A 13 -2.99 -1.40 16.19
C ALA A 13 -3.43 -0.02 16.72
N MET A 14 -3.62 0.97 15.84
CA MET A 14 -4.07 2.31 16.23
C MET A 14 -5.47 2.32 16.89
N TRP A 15 -6.36 1.44 16.44
CA TRP A 15 -7.76 1.39 16.90
C TRP A 15 -8.01 0.30 17.94
N GLN A 16 -6.95 -0.35 18.42
CA GLN A 16 -6.99 -1.42 19.41
C GLN A 16 -7.74 -1.01 20.69
N GLY A 17 -7.65 0.26 21.09
CA GLY A 17 -8.36 0.78 22.27
C GLY A 17 -9.89 0.68 22.20
N LEU A 18 -10.49 0.47 21.02
CA LEU A 18 -11.93 0.20 20.89
C LEU A 18 -12.31 -1.27 21.13
N TRP A 19 -11.36 -2.19 21.01
CA TRP A 19 -11.53 -3.63 21.22
C TRP A 19 -10.38 -4.16 22.09
N PRO A 20 -10.25 -3.69 23.34
CA PRO A 20 -9.10 -4.01 24.19
C PRO A 20 -8.95 -5.51 24.48
N GLU A 21 -10.05 -6.25 24.42
CA GLU A 21 -10.09 -7.69 24.67
C GLU A 21 -9.87 -8.54 23.41
N LEU A 22 -9.71 -7.95 22.23
CA LEU A 22 -9.40 -8.72 21.00
C LEU A 22 -7.88 -8.72 20.72
N PRO A 23 -7.33 -9.78 20.15
CA PRO A 23 -6.03 -9.71 19.47
C PRO A 23 -6.00 -8.60 18.42
N ALA A 24 -4.85 -7.94 18.24
CA ALA A 24 -4.75 -6.79 17.34
C ALA A 24 -5.04 -7.18 15.88
N GLU A 25 -4.62 -8.37 15.48
CA GLU A 25 -4.88 -8.97 14.17
C GLU A 25 -6.38 -9.14 13.85
N GLU A 26 -7.23 -9.27 14.87
CA GLU A 26 -8.68 -9.49 14.75
C GLU A 26 -9.53 -8.22 14.87
N THR A 27 -8.92 -7.08 15.22
CA THR A 27 -9.61 -5.78 15.18
C THR A 27 -10.29 -5.63 13.81
N PRO A 28 -11.61 -5.34 13.74
CA PRO A 28 -12.46 -5.46 12.53
C PRO A 28 -12.21 -4.36 11.49
N ILE A 29 -10.95 -4.19 11.11
CA ILE A 29 -10.45 -3.30 10.09
C ILE A 29 -9.76 -4.16 9.04
N HIS A 30 -10.42 -4.35 7.90
CA HIS A 30 -9.81 -4.96 6.71
C HIS A 30 -9.05 -3.90 5.91
N ALA A 31 -8.39 -4.32 4.83
CA ALA A 31 -7.71 -3.44 3.88
C ALA A 31 -8.27 -3.65 2.47
N ILE A 32 -8.50 -2.53 1.77
CA ILE A 32 -8.70 -2.51 0.31
C ILE A 32 -7.62 -1.63 -0.25
N THR A 33 -6.69 -2.22 -1.01
CA THR A 33 -5.57 -1.45 -1.53
C THR A 33 -6.05 -0.47 -2.60
N ASN A 34 -5.58 0.77 -2.50
CA ASN A 34 -5.85 1.78 -3.51
C ASN A 34 -5.42 1.34 -4.92
N GLY A 35 -6.11 1.88 -5.92
CA GLY A 35 -5.73 1.77 -7.31
C GLY A 35 -5.93 3.09 -8.04
N ILE A 36 -5.48 3.12 -9.29
CA ILE A 36 -5.66 4.28 -10.17
C ILE A 36 -6.59 3.96 -11.34
N HIS A 37 -7.27 4.99 -11.85
CA HIS A 37 -7.99 4.87 -13.10
C HIS A 37 -7.00 4.94 -14.26
N ILE A 38 -6.45 3.79 -14.66
CA ILE A 38 -5.38 3.66 -15.66
C ILE A 38 -5.66 4.50 -16.93
N PRO A 39 -6.85 4.44 -17.56
CA PRO A 39 -7.11 5.21 -18.79
C PRO A 39 -6.98 6.73 -18.64
N SER A 40 -7.09 7.28 -17.44
CA SER A 40 -6.89 8.73 -17.20
C SER A 40 -5.43 9.15 -17.16
N TRP A 41 -4.51 8.22 -16.85
CA TRP A 41 -3.09 8.51 -16.63
C TRP A 41 -2.19 8.06 -17.78
N VAL A 42 -2.68 7.16 -18.64
CA VAL A 42 -1.98 6.69 -19.83
C VAL A 42 -1.81 7.83 -20.86
N SER A 43 -0.62 7.93 -21.45
CA SER A 43 -0.30 8.86 -22.52
C SER A 43 -0.94 8.46 -23.85
N GLU A 44 -0.95 9.38 -24.81
CA GLU A 44 -1.42 9.06 -26.17
C GLU A 44 -0.55 8.00 -26.87
N GLU A 45 0.76 7.99 -26.61
CA GLU A 45 1.71 7.03 -27.18
C GLU A 45 1.41 5.63 -26.69
N MET A 46 1.23 5.49 -25.38
CA MET A 46 0.95 4.21 -24.76
C MET A 46 -0.48 3.76 -25.06
N GLU A 47 -1.44 4.68 -25.17
CA GLU A 47 -2.79 4.38 -25.68
C GLU A 47 -2.74 3.77 -27.08
N ARG A 48 -1.93 4.31 -28.00
CA ARG A 48 -1.78 3.78 -29.36
C ARG A 48 -1.19 2.38 -29.34
N LEU A 49 -0.17 2.14 -28.52
CA LEU A 49 0.44 0.82 -28.36
C LEU A 49 -0.55 -0.18 -27.75
N TYR A 50 -1.24 0.17 -26.67
CA TYR A 50 -2.21 -0.70 -26.02
C TYR A 50 -3.39 -1.02 -26.94
N ARG A 51 -3.95 -0.02 -27.62
CA ARG A 51 -5.02 -0.26 -28.61
C ARG A 51 -4.60 -1.22 -29.71
N ARG A 52 -3.36 -1.10 -30.22
CA ARG A 52 -2.82 -1.96 -31.28
C ARG A 52 -2.55 -3.39 -30.82
N TYR A 53 -1.94 -3.56 -29.64
CA TYR A 53 -1.40 -4.87 -29.21
C TYR A 53 -2.27 -5.60 -28.19
N LEU A 54 -2.94 -4.88 -27.30
CA LEU A 54 -3.83 -5.45 -26.27
C LEU A 54 -5.27 -5.58 -26.79
N GLY A 55 -5.67 -4.69 -27.69
CA GLY A 55 -6.95 -4.68 -28.39
C GLY A 55 -7.80 -3.43 -28.08
N PRO A 56 -8.90 -3.20 -28.83
CA PRO A 56 -9.69 -1.98 -28.69
C PRO A 56 -10.44 -1.87 -27.36
N GLN A 57 -10.70 -2.99 -26.69
CA GLN A 57 -11.41 -3.08 -25.41
C GLN A 57 -10.47 -3.17 -24.20
N TRP A 58 -9.22 -2.73 -24.33
CA TRP A 58 -8.23 -2.86 -23.25
C TRP A 58 -8.65 -2.06 -22.00
N ARG A 59 -9.34 -0.93 -22.19
CA ARG A 59 -9.76 0.00 -21.13
C ARG A 59 -10.79 -0.63 -20.18
N GLU A 60 -11.63 -1.53 -20.69
CA GLU A 60 -12.67 -2.24 -19.94
C GLU A 60 -12.17 -3.52 -19.27
N GLN A 61 -10.92 -3.91 -19.52
CA GLN A 61 -10.36 -5.19 -19.07
C GLN A 61 -9.09 -5.02 -18.24
N VAL A 62 -8.86 -3.83 -17.69
CA VAL A 62 -7.62 -3.46 -16.99
C VAL A 62 -7.30 -4.35 -15.78
N SER A 63 -8.30 -4.95 -15.13
CA SER A 63 -8.04 -5.88 -14.01
C SER A 63 -7.70 -7.31 -14.44
N LYS A 64 -7.70 -7.65 -15.74
CA LYS A 64 -7.38 -9.00 -16.22
C LYS A 64 -5.88 -9.16 -16.43
N PRO A 65 -5.18 -10.06 -15.71
CA PRO A 65 -3.75 -10.30 -15.94
C PRO A 65 -3.44 -10.69 -17.39
N SER A 66 -4.29 -11.54 -17.99
CA SER A 66 -4.15 -11.99 -19.39
C SER A 66 -4.18 -10.87 -20.44
N LEU A 67 -4.73 -9.69 -20.10
CA LEU A 67 -4.64 -8.50 -20.95
C LEU A 67 -3.19 -8.02 -21.00
N TRP A 68 -2.58 -7.83 -19.83
CA TRP A 68 -1.25 -7.26 -19.69
C TRP A 68 -0.15 -8.21 -20.15
N GLU A 69 -0.35 -9.53 -20.13
CA GLU A 69 0.53 -10.50 -20.79
C GLU A 69 0.75 -10.19 -22.29
N ARG A 70 -0.23 -9.57 -22.96
CA ARG A 70 -0.10 -9.18 -24.38
C ARG A 70 0.89 -8.05 -24.61
N THR A 71 1.35 -7.37 -23.55
CA THR A 71 2.40 -6.35 -23.67
C THR A 71 3.71 -6.92 -24.21
N ASP A 72 3.95 -8.23 -24.07
CA ASP A 72 5.10 -8.92 -24.67
C ASP A 72 5.09 -8.86 -26.21
N ARG A 73 3.93 -8.59 -26.82
CA ARG A 73 3.80 -8.41 -28.27
C ARG A 73 4.27 -7.04 -28.75
N ILE A 74 4.36 -6.05 -27.87
CA ILE A 74 4.89 -4.72 -28.19
C ILE A 74 6.40 -4.87 -28.39
N SER A 75 6.97 -4.48 -29.52
CA SER A 75 8.42 -4.60 -29.71
C SER A 75 9.19 -3.72 -28.70
N GLY A 76 10.41 -4.12 -28.32
CA GLY A 76 11.23 -3.31 -27.41
C GLY A 76 11.52 -1.91 -27.95
N ALA A 77 11.75 -1.81 -29.25
CA ALA A 77 11.98 -0.54 -29.94
C ALA A 77 10.77 0.39 -29.88
N GLU A 78 9.55 -0.11 -30.11
CA GLU A 78 8.33 0.70 -30.04
C GLU A 78 8.05 1.18 -28.62
N LEU A 79 8.21 0.31 -27.62
CA LEU A 79 8.00 0.67 -26.21
C LEU A 79 9.00 1.74 -25.76
N TRP A 80 10.29 1.53 -26.06
CA TRP A 80 11.35 2.48 -25.72
C TRP A 80 11.17 3.82 -26.43
N THR A 81 10.92 3.80 -27.74
CA THR A 81 10.69 5.02 -28.52
C THR A 81 9.47 5.78 -28.04
N GLY A 82 8.39 5.08 -27.69
CA GLY A 82 7.19 5.67 -27.09
C GLY A 82 7.52 6.37 -25.78
N HIS A 83 8.31 5.73 -24.92
CA HIS A 83 8.75 6.29 -23.64
C HIS A 83 9.69 7.49 -23.80
N SER A 84 10.72 7.41 -24.65
CA SER A 84 11.63 8.53 -24.92
C SER A 84 10.89 9.79 -25.42
N ARG A 85 9.87 9.63 -26.27
CA ARG A 85 9.02 10.75 -26.73
C ARG A 85 8.20 11.39 -25.61
N MET A 86 7.80 10.62 -24.60
CA MET A 86 7.15 11.17 -23.41
C MET A 86 8.15 11.95 -22.55
N ARG A 87 9.37 11.44 -22.39
CA ARG A 87 10.46 12.12 -21.68
C ARG A 87 10.86 13.43 -22.33
N GLU A 88 10.99 13.46 -23.66
CA GLU A 88 11.25 14.68 -24.43
C GLU A 88 10.16 15.75 -24.21
N ARG A 89 8.89 15.34 -24.18
CA ARG A 89 7.77 16.24 -23.88
C ARG A 89 7.79 16.73 -22.44
N LEU A 90 8.16 15.91 -21.47
CA LEU A 90 8.36 16.34 -20.09
C LEU A 90 9.49 17.38 -19.99
N VAL A 91 10.63 17.17 -20.65
CA VAL A 91 11.73 18.13 -20.68
C VAL A 91 11.27 19.46 -21.29
N SER A 92 10.58 19.43 -22.43
CA SER A 92 10.04 20.63 -23.07
C SER A 92 9.03 21.36 -22.17
N PHE A 93 8.13 20.61 -21.52
CA PHE A 93 7.17 21.14 -20.55
C PHE A 93 7.88 21.81 -19.37
N ALA A 94 8.88 21.14 -18.78
CA ALA A 94 9.64 21.64 -17.64
C ALA A 94 10.39 22.94 -17.97
N ARG A 95 11.04 23.02 -19.15
CA ARG A 95 11.69 24.24 -19.64
C ARG A 95 10.71 25.41 -19.76
N ASN A 96 9.55 25.17 -20.38
CA ASN A 96 8.50 26.19 -20.52
C ASN A 96 7.96 26.66 -19.17
N ARG A 97 7.70 25.72 -18.25
CA ARG A 97 7.16 26.04 -16.93
C ARG A 97 8.16 26.80 -16.07
N LEU A 98 9.43 26.38 -16.08
CA LEU A 98 10.51 27.08 -15.41
C LEU A 98 10.69 28.50 -15.96
N ARG A 99 10.70 28.65 -17.30
CA ARG A 99 10.78 29.97 -17.94
C ARG A 99 9.66 30.91 -17.47
N ALA A 100 8.42 30.41 -17.44
CA ALA A 100 7.27 31.17 -16.94
C ALA A 100 7.41 31.53 -15.45
N GLN A 101 7.91 30.60 -14.61
CA GLN A 101 8.18 30.86 -13.19
C GLN A 101 9.22 31.98 -13.01
N LEU A 102 10.34 31.94 -13.74
CA LEU A 102 11.40 32.95 -13.62
C LEU A 102 10.94 34.33 -14.10
N LEU A 103 10.15 34.39 -15.19
CA LEU A 103 9.53 35.63 -15.67
C LEU A 103 8.57 36.24 -14.64
N LYS A 104 7.71 35.41 -14.03
CA LYS A 104 6.77 35.86 -12.98
C LYS A 104 7.50 36.44 -11.76
N ARG A 105 8.71 35.95 -11.46
CA ARG A 105 9.57 36.45 -10.36
C ARG A 105 10.38 37.69 -10.73
N GLY A 106 10.31 38.17 -11.98
CA GLY A 106 11.04 39.36 -12.44
C GLY A 106 12.55 39.15 -12.58
N LEU A 107 13.02 37.91 -12.80
CA LEU A 107 14.45 37.66 -12.94
C LEU A 107 15.01 38.17 -14.29
N PRO A 108 16.33 38.48 -14.36
CA PRO A 108 16.95 38.99 -15.57
C PRO A 108 16.80 38.06 -16.78
N GLN A 109 16.73 38.62 -17.98
CA GLN A 109 16.55 37.86 -19.23
C GLN A 109 17.63 36.78 -19.45
N ALA A 110 18.86 37.01 -19.00
CA ALA A 110 19.93 36.03 -19.05
C ALA A 110 19.64 34.78 -18.19
N GLU A 111 18.99 34.94 -17.03
CA GLU A 111 18.58 33.81 -16.21
C GLU A 111 17.37 33.08 -16.77
N VAL A 112 16.42 33.84 -17.33
CA VAL A 112 15.26 33.27 -18.03
C VAL A 112 15.69 32.45 -19.24
N ALA A 113 16.70 32.90 -19.99
CA ALA A 113 17.22 32.19 -21.15
C ALA A 113 17.83 30.82 -20.77
N ARG A 114 18.46 30.72 -19.59
CA ARG A 114 19.03 29.46 -19.08
C ARG A 114 17.97 28.38 -18.84
N ALA A 115 16.70 28.75 -18.62
CA ALA A 115 15.62 27.77 -18.52
C ALA A 115 15.41 26.96 -19.81
N ASN A 116 15.91 27.43 -20.96
CA ASN A 116 15.85 26.66 -22.21
C ASN A 116 16.93 25.56 -22.29
N GLU A 117 17.94 25.63 -21.42
CA GLU A 117 19.12 24.76 -21.42
C GLU A 117 19.10 23.72 -20.29
N VAL A 118 18.11 23.78 -19.40
CA VAL A 118 17.97 22.79 -18.33
C VAL A 118 17.42 21.48 -18.86
N LEU A 119 17.83 20.39 -18.23
CA LEU A 119 17.46 19.02 -18.56
C LEU A 119 17.86 18.60 -19.99
N ASP A 120 18.01 17.30 -20.18
CA ASP A 120 18.38 16.66 -21.43
C ASP A 120 17.35 15.56 -21.74
N PRO A 121 16.73 15.56 -22.94
CA PRO A 121 15.78 14.51 -23.35
C PRO A 121 16.36 13.10 -23.35
N GLU A 122 17.68 12.92 -23.42
CA GLU A 122 18.34 11.61 -23.42
C GLU A 122 18.87 11.19 -22.04
N ALA A 123 18.78 12.08 -21.04
CA ALA A 123 19.21 11.78 -19.68
C ALA A 123 18.16 10.98 -18.90
N LEU A 124 18.64 10.07 -18.04
CA LEU A 124 17.81 9.37 -17.07
C LEU A 124 17.13 10.39 -16.16
N THR A 125 15.79 10.38 -16.16
CA THR A 125 14.96 11.37 -15.49
C THR A 125 14.25 10.75 -14.29
N LEU A 126 14.65 11.18 -13.10
CA LEU A 126 13.99 10.84 -11.84
C LEU A 126 12.89 11.87 -11.53
N GLY A 127 11.69 11.39 -11.22
CA GLY A 127 10.55 12.21 -10.83
C GLY A 127 10.28 12.13 -9.34
N PHE A 128 10.06 13.28 -8.71
CA PHE A 128 9.53 13.36 -7.36
C PHE A 128 8.43 14.42 -7.33
N ALA A 129 7.17 14.03 -7.15
CA ALA A 129 6.14 15.03 -6.90
C ALA A 129 5.04 14.64 -5.94
N ARG A 130 4.83 15.49 -4.93
CA ARG A 130 3.85 15.27 -3.87
C ARG A 130 3.66 16.53 -3.03
N ARG A 131 2.60 16.54 -2.21
CA ARG A 131 2.55 17.49 -1.08
C ARG A 131 3.78 17.28 -0.20
N PHE A 132 4.57 18.32 0.02
CA PHE A 132 5.75 18.27 0.86
C PHE A 132 5.34 18.17 2.33
N ALA A 133 5.92 17.19 3.02
CA ALA A 133 5.77 16.91 4.44
C ALA A 133 7.05 16.20 4.89
N THR A 134 7.42 16.33 6.16
CA THR A 134 8.70 15.82 6.71
C THR A 134 8.86 14.31 6.54
N TYR A 135 7.80 13.54 6.82
CA TYR A 135 7.84 12.08 6.69
C TYR A 135 8.10 11.59 5.25
N LYS A 136 7.90 12.43 4.23
CA LYS A 136 8.14 12.07 2.83
C LYS A 136 9.61 12.16 2.43
N ARG A 137 10.46 12.81 3.23
CA ARG A 137 11.92 12.90 3.08
C ARG A 137 12.37 13.21 1.64
N ALA A 138 11.85 14.32 1.10
CA ALA A 138 12.21 14.77 -0.24
C ALA A 138 13.70 15.08 -0.43
N THR A 139 14.35 15.46 0.66
CA THR A 139 15.76 15.81 0.73
C THR A 139 16.67 14.62 1.07
N LEU A 140 16.15 13.38 1.13
CA LEU A 140 16.96 12.19 1.43
C LEU A 140 18.12 12.02 0.44
N LEU A 141 17.91 12.36 -0.83
CA LEU A 141 18.94 12.37 -1.87
C LEU A 141 20.07 13.40 -1.62
N PHE A 142 19.82 14.42 -0.80
CA PHE A 142 20.75 15.51 -0.53
C PHE A 142 21.61 15.27 0.71
N HIS A 143 21.48 14.10 1.34
CA HIS A 143 22.28 13.74 2.50
C HIS A 143 23.79 13.70 2.19
N ASP A 144 24.15 13.35 0.95
CA ASP A 144 25.52 13.41 0.43
C ASP A 144 25.52 14.11 -0.93
N LEU A 145 25.66 15.44 -0.88
CA LEU A 145 25.63 16.29 -2.06
C LEU A 145 26.83 16.06 -2.99
N ASP A 146 27.98 15.67 -2.46
CA ASP A 146 29.18 15.46 -3.28
C ASP A 146 29.03 14.18 -4.11
N ARG A 147 28.52 13.11 -3.48
CA ARG A 147 28.19 11.87 -4.17
C ARG A 147 27.05 12.07 -5.17
N LEU A 148 25.99 12.78 -4.80
CA LEU A 148 24.92 13.13 -5.75
C LEU A 148 25.44 13.94 -6.94
N ALA A 149 26.35 14.90 -6.71
CA ALA A 149 26.96 15.70 -7.76
C ALA A 149 27.79 14.85 -8.74
N ALA A 150 28.47 13.81 -8.25
CA ALA A 150 29.18 12.86 -9.09
C ALA A 150 28.21 12.07 -10.00
N ILE A 151 27.05 11.65 -9.47
CA ILE A 151 26.02 10.94 -10.23
C ILE A 151 25.43 11.83 -11.34
N VAL A 152 24.88 12.99 -10.98
CA VAL A 152 24.19 13.87 -11.95
C VAL A 152 25.14 14.62 -12.87
N GLY A 153 26.41 14.76 -12.46
CA GLY A 153 27.49 15.40 -13.22
C GLY A 153 28.18 14.48 -14.22
N ASN A 154 27.88 13.18 -14.22
CA ASN A 154 28.47 12.23 -15.16
C ASN A 154 28.06 12.55 -16.60
N ARG A 155 29.04 12.74 -17.50
CA ARG A 155 28.79 13.11 -18.90
C ARG A 155 28.38 11.94 -19.78
N ASP A 156 28.85 10.73 -19.46
CA ASP A 156 28.56 9.52 -20.22
C ASP A 156 27.25 8.87 -19.78
N ARG A 157 26.84 9.13 -18.54
CA ARG A 157 25.61 8.61 -17.92
C ARG A 157 24.83 9.72 -17.20
N PRO A 158 24.30 10.72 -17.93
CA PRO A 158 23.71 11.89 -17.30
C PRO A 158 22.43 11.57 -16.54
N VAL A 159 22.34 11.99 -15.28
CA VAL A 159 21.13 11.85 -14.46
C VAL A 159 20.54 13.22 -14.18
N GLN A 160 19.21 13.30 -14.19
CA GLN A 160 18.48 14.53 -13.88
C GLN A 160 17.26 14.24 -12.98
N ILE A 161 16.85 15.26 -12.23
CA ILE A 161 15.78 15.14 -11.24
C ILE A 161 14.79 16.27 -11.43
N VAL A 162 13.51 15.91 -11.54
CA VAL A 162 12.39 16.84 -11.59
C VAL A 162 11.59 16.72 -10.31
N PHE A 163 11.68 17.76 -9.47
CA PHE A 163 10.83 17.94 -8.31
C PHE A 163 9.58 18.73 -8.69
N ALA A 164 8.43 18.38 -8.13
CA ALA A 164 7.26 19.24 -8.14
C ALA A 164 6.43 19.08 -6.86
N GLY A 165 5.74 20.12 -6.43
CA GLY A 165 4.82 19.97 -5.30
C GLY A 165 4.40 21.29 -4.69
N LYS A 166 3.62 21.17 -3.61
CA LYS A 166 3.13 22.29 -2.80
C LYS A 166 3.31 21.93 -1.33
N ALA A 167 3.64 22.92 -0.51
CA ALA A 167 3.52 22.82 0.94
C ALA A 167 2.20 23.46 1.37
N HIS A 168 1.62 22.99 2.48
CA HIS A 168 0.43 23.63 3.03
C HIS A 168 0.79 25.04 3.55
N PRO A 169 -0.09 26.06 3.45
CA PRO A 169 0.23 27.42 3.90
C PRO A 169 0.67 27.51 5.36
N HIS A 170 0.22 26.58 6.21
CA HIS A 170 0.56 26.52 7.64
C HIS A 170 1.66 25.50 7.97
N ASP A 171 2.24 24.81 6.98
CA ASP A 171 3.28 23.80 7.18
C ASP A 171 4.67 24.42 6.93
N THR A 172 5.26 24.98 7.98
CA THR A 172 6.58 25.63 7.92
C THR A 172 7.65 24.63 7.47
N ALA A 173 7.70 23.45 8.07
CA ALA A 173 8.71 22.44 7.73
C ALA A 173 8.62 22.00 6.25
N GLY A 174 7.40 21.82 5.72
CA GLY A 174 7.21 21.55 4.30
C GLY A 174 7.71 22.68 3.37
N LYS A 175 7.60 23.94 3.79
CA LYS A 175 8.15 25.09 3.04
C LYS A 175 9.67 25.14 3.11
N GLU A 176 10.26 24.79 4.25
CA GLU A 176 11.71 24.72 4.41
C GLU A 176 12.31 23.65 3.50
N LEU A 177 11.69 22.47 3.40
CA LEU A 177 12.10 21.44 2.45
C LEU A 177 12.10 21.95 1.00
N ILE A 178 11.06 22.69 0.60
CA ILE A 178 11.00 23.29 -0.75
C ILE A 178 12.12 24.32 -0.92
N ARG A 179 12.37 25.17 0.09
CA ARG A 179 13.46 26.15 0.06
C ARG A 179 14.81 25.46 -0.13
N ASP A 180 15.07 24.39 0.60
CA ASP A 180 16.32 23.64 0.53
C ASP A 180 16.50 22.99 -0.84
N ILE A 181 15.44 22.38 -1.40
CA ILE A 181 15.46 21.83 -2.77
C ILE A 181 15.76 22.91 -3.81
N VAL A 182 15.10 24.07 -3.71
CA VAL A 182 15.33 25.18 -4.64
C VAL A 182 16.75 25.74 -4.49
N HIS A 183 17.28 25.80 -3.27
CA HIS A 183 18.64 26.24 -3.01
C HIS A 183 19.67 25.29 -3.65
N VAL A 184 19.56 23.99 -3.39
CA VAL A 184 20.42 22.96 -3.99
C VAL A 184 20.31 22.99 -5.52
N ALA A 185 19.09 23.10 -6.06
CA ALA A 185 18.87 23.19 -7.51
C ALA A 185 19.49 24.44 -8.16
N GLN A 186 19.84 25.48 -7.40
CA GLN A 186 20.51 26.68 -7.92
C GLN A 186 22.05 26.59 -7.89
N GLU A 187 22.62 25.65 -7.14
CA GLU A 187 24.07 25.46 -7.08
C GLU A 187 24.64 25.12 -8.46
N LYS A 188 25.85 25.62 -8.76
CA LYS A 188 26.48 25.46 -10.08
C LYS A 188 26.60 24.00 -10.52
N ARG A 189 26.81 23.07 -9.58
CA ARG A 189 26.93 21.63 -9.83
C ARG A 189 25.60 20.92 -10.14
N PHE A 190 24.45 21.56 -9.86
CA PHE A 190 23.11 20.98 -10.03
C PHE A 190 22.20 21.75 -10.99
N ARG A 191 22.49 23.03 -11.27
CA ARG A 191 21.60 24.00 -11.93
C ARG A 191 20.97 23.58 -13.27
N ASN A 192 21.58 22.67 -14.01
CA ASN A 192 21.05 22.18 -15.29
C ASN A 192 20.44 20.77 -15.20
N ARG A 193 20.53 20.12 -14.04
CA ARG A 193 20.15 18.71 -13.82
C ARG A 193 19.03 18.54 -12.80
N ILE A 194 18.88 19.48 -11.86
CA ILE A 194 17.80 19.46 -10.87
C ILE A 194 16.88 20.64 -11.13
N VAL A 195 15.59 20.37 -11.34
CA VAL A 195 14.57 21.40 -11.59
C VAL A 195 13.43 21.23 -10.59
N PHE A 196 12.95 22.36 -10.06
CA PHE A 196 11.74 22.42 -9.25
C PHE A 196 10.61 23.10 -10.02
N ILE A 197 9.54 22.36 -10.30
CA ILE A 197 8.32 22.85 -10.97
C ILE A 197 7.28 23.23 -9.92
N GLU A 198 6.87 24.49 -9.94
CA GLU A 198 5.87 25.03 -9.03
C GLU A 198 4.45 24.61 -9.41
N ASP A 199 3.53 24.85 -8.48
CA ASP A 199 2.09 24.71 -8.68
C ASP A 199 1.60 23.31 -9.08
N TYR A 200 2.22 22.24 -8.56
CA TYR A 200 1.78 20.86 -8.83
C TYR A 200 0.26 20.67 -8.74
N ASP A 201 -0.32 20.27 -9.86
CA ASP A 201 -1.74 20.00 -10.08
C ASP A 201 -1.88 18.78 -11.00
N ILE A 202 -3.10 18.52 -11.49
CA ILE A 202 -3.33 17.35 -12.35
C ILE A 202 -2.63 17.45 -13.71
N ASP A 203 -2.42 18.66 -14.24
CA ASP A 203 -1.74 18.85 -15.53
C ASP A 203 -0.24 18.60 -15.41
N VAL A 204 0.40 19.21 -14.39
CA VAL A 204 1.80 18.93 -14.05
C VAL A 204 1.97 17.44 -13.74
N ALA A 205 1.05 16.84 -12.97
CA ALA A 205 1.09 15.41 -12.67
C ALA A 205 1.09 14.55 -13.93
N ARG A 206 0.24 14.84 -14.94
CA ARG A 206 0.18 14.08 -16.19
C ARG A 206 1.52 14.11 -16.93
N HIS A 207 2.14 15.28 -17.07
CA HIS A 207 3.44 15.39 -17.74
C HIS A 207 4.53 14.60 -17.02
N LEU A 208 4.60 14.68 -15.68
CA LEU A 208 5.59 13.94 -14.91
C LEU A 208 5.35 12.43 -14.99
N VAL A 209 4.16 11.93 -14.65
CA VAL A 209 3.91 10.48 -14.59
C VAL A 209 3.98 9.80 -15.96
N GLN A 210 3.87 10.55 -17.05
CA GLN A 210 4.03 10.03 -18.40
C GLN A 210 5.49 10.05 -18.86
N GLY A 211 6.28 11.05 -18.45
CA GLY A 211 7.61 11.29 -19.03
C GLY A 211 8.81 10.95 -18.15
N VAL A 212 8.64 10.66 -16.85
CA VAL A 212 9.78 10.25 -16.02
C VAL A 212 10.12 8.78 -16.26
N ASP A 213 11.41 8.45 -16.22
CA ASP A 213 11.87 7.07 -16.30
C ASP A 213 11.68 6.33 -14.97
N VAL A 214 11.88 7.04 -13.85
CA VAL A 214 11.73 6.49 -12.50
C VAL A 214 10.97 7.47 -11.62
N TRP A 215 9.98 6.96 -10.91
CA TRP A 215 9.27 7.70 -9.87
C TRP A 215 9.83 7.35 -8.49
N LEU A 216 10.43 8.34 -7.84
CA LEU A 216 11.08 8.21 -6.54
C LEU A 216 10.14 8.55 -5.38
N ASN A 217 9.98 7.61 -4.47
CA ASN A 217 9.34 7.81 -3.18
C ASN A 217 10.30 7.44 -2.04
N THR A 218 10.39 8.28 -1.02
CA THR A 218 11.27 8.08 0.16
C THR A 218 10.49 8.25 1.48
N PRO A 219 9.26 7.72 1.61
CA PRO A 219 8.49 7.89 2.84
C PRO A 219 9.18 7.18 4.00
N ARG A 220 9.11 7.75 5.20
CA ARG A 220 9.51 7.09 6.43
C ARG A 220 8.50 5.99 6.75
N ARG A 221 8.95 4.75 6.82
CA ARG A 221 8.11 3.60 7.17
C ARG A 221 7.65 3.67 8.63
N PRO A 222 6.39 3.31 8.99
CA PRO A 222 5.26 2.95 8.13
C PRO A 222 4.27 4.12 7.92
N LEU A 223 4.75 5.34 7.65
CA LEU A 223 3.93 6.55 7.65
C LEU A 223 3.22 6.83 6.32
N GLU A 224 3.57 6.14 5.23
CA GLU A 224 2.82 6.20 3.97
C GLU A 224 1.72 5.14 3.96
N ALA A 225 0.46 5.59 4.09
CA ALA A 225 -0.68 4.69 4.09
C ALA A 225 -0.80 3.86 2.79
N SER A 226 -0.49 4.46 1.64
CA SER A 226 -0.50 3.78 0.35
C SER A 226 0.44 4.51 -0.60
N GLY A 227 0.00 5.57 -1.27
CA GLY A 227 0.81 6.38 -2.18
C GLY A 227 0.55 6.07 -3.66
N THR A 228 -0.51 6.62 -4.24
CA THR A 228 -0.96 6.25 -5.60
C THR A 228 -0.15 6.84 -6.75
N SER A 229 0.78 7.74 -6.50
CA SER A 229 1.56 8.40 -7.57
C SER A 229 2.47 7.44 -8.32
N GLY A 230 3.12 6.51 -7.62
CA GLY A 230 3.96 5.48 -8.25
C GLY A 230 3.16 4.57 -9.18
N MET A 231 1.90 4.25 -8.82
CA MET A 231 1.00 3.46 -9.67
C MET A 231 0.71 4.12 -11.02
N LYS A 232 0.73 5.47 -11.11
CA LYS A 232 0.41 6.25 -12.32
C LYS A 232 1.52 6.22 -13.38
N VAL A 233 2.74 5.98 -12.93
CA VAL A 233 3.93 6.00 -13.79
C VAL A 233 4.04 4.70 -14.58
N VAL A 234 3.64 3.59 -13.97
CA VAL A 234 3.79 2.24 -14.52
C VAL A 234 3.07 2.03 -15.86
N PRO A 235 1.79 2.43 -16.05
CA PRO A 235 1.13 2.30 -17.35
C PRO A 235 1.81 3.06 -18.49
N ASN A 236 2.72 4.00 -18.16
CA ASN A 236 3.50 4.76 -19.13
C ASN A 236 4.92 4.21 -19.35
N GLY A 237 5.23 3.04 -18.80
CA GLY A 237 6.54 2.41 -18.91
C GLY A 237 7.61 3.02 -18.00
N GLY A 238 7.27 3.98 -17.13
CA GLY A 238 8.21 4.38 -16.07
C GLY A 238 8.21 3.37 -14.93
N LEU A 239 9.29 3.36 -14.16
CA LEU A 239 9.52 2.41 -13.07
C LEU A 239 9.34 3.07 -11.70
N HIS A 240 9.09 2.26 -10.67
CA HIS A 240 8.98 2.75 -9.30
C HIS A 240 10.23 2.41 -8.48
N LEU A 241 10.72 3.40 -7.73
CA LEU A 241 11.77 3.25 -6.72
C LEU A 241 11.24 3.80 -5.40
N SER A 242 11.14 2.96 -4.38
CA SER A 242 10.63 3.39 -3.07
C SER A 242 11.20 2.60 -1.89
N VAL A 243 11.16 3.19 -0.70
CA VAL A 243 11.18 2.41 0.56
C VAL A 243 9.98 1.44 0.56
N LEU A 244 10.14 0.26 1.17
CA LEU A 244 9.07 -0.72 1.37
C LEU A 244 8.04 -0.22 2.40
N ASP A 245 7.16 0.65 1.94
CA ASP A 245 6.04 1.22 2.70
C ASP A 245 4.77 1.30 1.84
N GLY A 246 3.62 1.45 2.49
CA GLY A 246 2.31 1.60 1.85
C GLY A 246 2.00 0.49 0.84
N TRP A 247 1.65 0.88 -0.40
CA TRP A 247 1.32 -0.09 -1.46
C TRP A 247 2.54 -0.85 -1.98
N TRP A 248 3.75 -0.34 -1.78
CA TRP A 248 4.94 -0.94 -2.37
C TRP A 248 5.30 -2.28 -1.72
N CYS A 249 5.00 -2.45 -0.43
CA CYS A 249 5.14 -3.71 0.31
C CYS A 249 4.44 -4.89 -0.37
N GLU A 250 3.29 -4.67 -0.99
CA GLU A 250 2.51 -5.71 -1.66
C GLU A 250 2.69 -5.75 -3.19
N ALA A 251 3.35 -4.73 -3.75
CA ALA A 251 3.55 -4.59 -5.19
C ALA A 251 4.93 -5.03 -5.67
N HIS A 252 5.96 -4.82 -4.83
CA HIS A 252 7.35 -5.00 -5.23
C HIS A 252 7.64 -6.44 -5.64
N ARG A 253 8.34 -6.58 -6.77
CA ARG A 253 8.95 -7.80 -7.27
C ARG A 253 10.34 -7.47 -7.81
N PRO A 254 11.29 -8.42 -7.80
CA PRO A 254 12.66 -8.17 -8.25
C PRO A 254 12.79 -7.60 -9.68
N ASP A 255 11.77 -7.78 -10.52
CA ASP A 255 11.74 -7.42 -11.94
C ASP A 255 10.87 -6.20 -12.27
N ASN A 256 10.32 -5.48 -11.27
CA ASN A 256 9.25 -4.49 -11.52
C ASN A 256 9.51 -3.06 -11.00
N GLY A 257 10.67 -2.86 -10.37
CA GLY A 257 11.10 -1.60 -9.76
C GLY A 257 12.27 -1.86 -8.83
N TRP A 258 12.45 -0.99 -7.83
CA TRP A 258 13.50 -1.12 -6.84
C TRP A 258 13.04 -0.71 -5.44
N THR A 259 13.73 -1.23 -4.43
CA THR A 259 13.53 -0.89 -3.02
C THR A 259 14.73 -0.17 -2.44
N ILE A 260 14.46 0.80 -1.56
CA ILE A 260 15.47 1.40 -0.69
C ILE A 260 15.43 0.63 0.63
N GLY A 261 16.52 -0.06 0.95
CA GLY A 261 16.57 -0.98 2.10
C GLY A 261 15.71 -2.25 1.89
N SER A 262 15.48 -2.94 2.99
CA SER A 262 14.79 -4.23 3.09
C SER A 262 13.51 -4.18 3.94
N GLY A 263 13.03 -2.97 4.26
CA GLY A 263 11.82 -2.76 5.07
C GLY A 263 12.09 -2.64 6.56
N GLU A 264 13.31 -2.23 6.92
CA GLU A 264 13.77 -2.04 8.28
C GLU A 264 12.95 -0.95 9.02
N THR A 265 12.88 -1.07 10.33
CA THR A 265 12.38 -0.02 11.24
C THR A 265 13.51 0.41 12.15
N TYR A 266 13.68 1.72 12.31
CA TYR A 266 14.77 2.30 13.09
C TYR A 266 14.21 3.03 14.31
N ASP A 267 14.76 2.75 15.48
CA ASP A 267 14.41 3.46 16.72
C ASP A 267 14.90 4.92 16.67
N ASP A 268 16.09 5.14 16.10
CA ASP A 268 16.62 6.47 15.81
C ASP A 268 16.28 6.90 14.37
N PRO A 269 15.40 7.91 14.20
CA PRO A 269 15.00 8.39 12.89
C PRO A 269 16.14 8.98 12.06
N THR A 270 17.17 9.55 12.69
CA THR A 270 18.30 10.19 12.00
C THR A 270 19.26 9.14 11.46
N TYR A 271 19.63 8.15 12.27
CA TYR A 271 20.41 7.01 11.80
C TYR A 271 19.72 6.27 10.65
N GLY A 272 18.40 6.07 10.75
CA GLY A 272 17.62 5.47 9.66
C GLY A 272 17.68 6.27 8.36
N ASP A 273 17.66 7.61 8.44
CA ASP A 273 17.80 8.48 7.25
C ASP A 273 19.20 8.38 6.64
N GLU A 274 20.25 8.29 7.46
CA GLU A 274 21.63 8.09 6.98
C GLU A 274 21.78 6.77 6.22
N VAL A 275 21.33 5.66 6.81
CA VAL A 275 21.42 4.33 6.20
C VAL A 275 20.65 4.27 4.88
N GLU A 276 19.41 4.74 4.87
CA GLU A 276 18.58 4.70 3.66
C GLU A 276 19.05 5.68 2.58
N ALA A 277 19.63 6.83 2.95
CA ALA A 277 20.25 7.73 1.97
C ALA A 277 21.47 7.09 1.29
N GLN A 278 22.32 6.41 2.05
CA GLN A 278 23.46 5.68 1.50
C GLN A 278 23.03 4.52 0.61
N ALA A 279 21.98 3.78 1.01
CA ALA A 279 21.39 2.72 0.20
C ALA A 279 20.80 3.26 -1.11
N LEU A 280 20.08 4.39 -1.06
CA LEU A 280 19.53 5.05 -2.25
C LEU A 280 20.62 5.49 -3.23
N LEU A 281 21.67 6.17 -2.77
CA LEU A 281 22.75 6.61 -3.65
C LEU A 281 23.54 5.43 -4.21
N ALA A 282 23.77 4.38 -3.43
CA ALA A 282 24.42 3.15 -3.89
C ALA A 282 23.60 2.45 -4.99
N LEU A 283 22.28 2.35 -4.78
CA LEU A 283 21.38 1.77 -5.77
C LEU A 283 21.40 2.55 -7.09
N LEU A 284 21.41 3.89 -7.03
CA LEU A 284 21.53 4.73 -8.22
C LEU A 284 22.83 4.44 -8.98
N GLU A 285 23.96 4.44 -8.28
CA GLU A 285 25.29 4.27 -8.89
C GLU A 285 25.55 2.86 -9.44
N GLN A 286 25.15 1.83 -8.70
CA GLN A 286 25.58 0.45 -8.94
C GLN A 286 24.61 -0.33 -9.81
N GLU A 287 23.32 0.00 -9.79
CA GLU A 287 22.30 -0.76 -10.51
C GLU A 287 21.52 0.11 -11.49
N LEU A 288 20.85 1.15 -10.99
CA LEU A 288 19.83 1.86 -11.76
C LEU A 288 20.43 2.65 -12.94
N VAL A 289 21.46 3.47 -12.69
CA VAL A 289 22.14 4.24 -13.73
C VAL A 289 22.85 3.31 -14.72
N PRO A 290 23.65 2.31 -14.31
CA PRO A 290 24.23 1.34 -15.23
C PRO A 290 23.20 0.63 -16.11
N LEU A 291 22.10 0.14 -15.54
CA LEU A 291 21.05 -0.56 -16.30
C LEU A 291 20.38 0.34 -17.33
N PHE A 292 20.13 1.60 -16.97
CA PHE A 292 19.52 2.57 -17.89
C PHE A 292 20.43 2.88 -19.07
N TYR A 293 21.76 2.87 -18.90
CA TYR A 293 22.75 3.22 -19.93
C TYR A 293 23.40 2.01 -20.62
N ASP A 294 23.10 0.79 -20.17
CA ASP A 294 23.52 -0.43 -20.85
C ASP A 294 22.79 -0.53 -22.20
N ARG A 295 23.54 -0.46 -23.31
CA ARG A 295 23.01 -0.43 -24.68
C ARG A 295 23.47 -1.68 -25.43
N GLY A 296 22.52 -2.38 -26.04
CA GLY A 296 22.81 -3.46 -26.98
C GLY A 296 23.32 -2.96 -28.33
N ALA A 297 23.60 -3.88 -29.25
CA ALA A 297 24.03 -3.56 -30.61
C ALA A 297 22.99 -2.77 -31.43
N ASP A 298 21.71 -2.80 -31.01
CA ASP A 298 20.59 -2.06 -31.56
C ASP A 298 20.30 -0.73 -30.82
N ASP A 299 21.21 -0.30 -29.95
CA ASP A 299 21.09 0.90 -29.11
C ASP A 299 19.87 0.89 -28.16
N LEU A 300 19.35 -0.29 -27.83
CA LEU A 300 18.23 -0.45 -26.90
C LEU A 300 18.69 -0.91 -25.51
N PRO A 301 18.14 -0.32 -24.42
CA PRO A 301 18.36 -0.83 -23.06
C PRO A 301 17.49 -2.04 -22.77
N ARG A 302 17.92 -3.22 -23.22
CA ARG A 302 17.13 -4.46 -23.11
C ARG A 302 16.77 -4.81 -21.67
N GLY A 303 17.70 -4.65 -20.73
CA GLY A 303 17.45 -4.88 -19.31
C GLY A 303 16.42 -3.91 -18.73
N TRP A 304 16.51 -2.62 -19.07
CA TRP A 304 15.52 -1.62 -18.66
C TRP A 304 14.13 -1.93 -19.24
N ILE A 305 14.04 -2.19 -20.54
CA ILE A 305 12.79 -2.51 -21.25
C ILE A 305 12.14 -3.77 -20.64
N ALA A 306 12.93 -4.79 -20.29
CA ALA A 306 12.42 -5.96 -19.60
C ALA A 306 11.78 -5.59 -18.26
N ARG A 307 12.43 -4.73 -17.47
CA ARG A 307 11.90 -4.23 -16.20
C ARG A 307 10.64 -3.37 -16.40
N MET A 308 10.57 -2.56 -17.47
CA MET A 308 9.35 -1.81 -17.84
C MET A 308 8.16 -2.75 -18.07
N ARG A 309 8.37 -3.85 -18.81
CA ARG A 309 7.33 -4.88 -19.02
C ARG A 309 6.95 -5.57 -17.73
N GLY A 310 7.94 -6.00 -16.94
CA GLY A 310 7.72 -6.60 -15.62
C GLY A 310 6.85 -5.69 -14.75
N SER A 311 7.15 -4.40 -14.70
CA SER A 311 6.35 -3.38 -14.03
C SER A 311 4.90 -3.33 -14.52
N ILE A 312 4.68 -3.16 -15.83
CA ILE A 312 3.34 -3.09 -16.41
C ILE A 312 2.53 -4.37 -16.11
N LYS A 313 3.11 -5.54 -16.37
CA LYS A 313 2.45 -6.84 -16.20
C LYS A 313 2.08 -7.13 -14.74
N SER A 314 2.94 -6.74 -13.82
CA SER A 314 2.84 -7.10 -12.42
C SER A 314 1.99 -6.13 -11.58
N ILE A 315 1.90 -4.86 -11.99
CA ILE A 315 1.24 -3.78 -11.24
C ILE A 315 -0.11 -3.40 -11.85
N CYS A 316 -0.20 -3.19 -13.16
CA CYS A 316 -1.45 -2.72 -13.78
C CYS A 316 -2.70 -3.59 -13.52
N PRO A 317 -2.65 -4.95 -13.50
CA PRO A 317 -3.84 -5.75 -13.22
C PRO A 317 -4.34 -5.64 -11.77
N THR A 318 -3.47 -5.26 -10.83
CA THR A 318 -3.79 -5.22 -9.41
C THR A 318 -4.09 -3.80 -8.94
N PHE A 319 -3.25 -2.81 -9.28
CA PHE A 319 -3.33 -1.46 -8.72
C PHE A 319 -4.18 -0.51 -9.59
N ASN A 320 -5.39 -0.95 -9.92
CA ASN A 320 -6.37 -0.19 -10.70
C ASN A 320 -7.69 0.00 -9.93
N THR A 321 -8.45 1.02 -10.31
CA THR A 321 -9.73 1.35 -9.67
C THR A 321 -10.85 0.36 -9.97
N ASP A 322 -10.83 -0.38 -11.08
CA ASP A 322 -11.87 -1.40 -11.37
C ASP A 322 -11.85 -2.50 -10.29
N ARG A 323 -10.66 -3.03 -10.00
CA ARG A 323 -10.45 -3.96 -8.89
C ARG A 323 -10.84 -3.35 -7.54
N MET A 324 -10.29 -2.17 -7.22
CA MET A 324 -10.53 -1.49 -5.95
C MET A 324 -12.02 -1.26 -5.69
N VAL A 325 -12.75 -0.69 -6.66
CA VAL A 325 -14.18 -0.40 -6.51
C VAL A 325 -15.01 -1.68 -6.42
N ARG A 326 -14.64 -2.74 -7.14
CA ARG A 326 -15.27 -4.06 -7.02
C ARG A 326 -15.13 -4.62 -5.62
N GLU A 327 -13.92 -4.58 -5.06
CA GLU A 327 -13.68 -5.03 -3.67
C GLU A 327 -14.52 -4.21 -2.67
N TYR A 328 -14.65 -2.90 -2.84
CA TYR A 328 -15.53 -2.08 -2.00
C TYR A 328 -17.01 -2.49 -2.14
N CYS A 329 -17.45 -2.75 -3.36
CA CYS A 329 -18.81 -3.19 -3.64
C CYS A 329 -19.11 -4.52 -2.95
N ASP A 330 -18.24 -5.51 -3.14
CA ASP A 330 -18.44 -6.88 -2.68
C ASP A 330 -18.29 -7.01 -1.17
N GLN A 331 -17.33 -6.30 -0.56
CA GLN A 331 -17.02 -6.45 0.87
C GLN A 331 -17.80 -5.49 1.77
N TYR A 332 -18.24 -4.33 1.27
CA TYR A 332 -18.89 -3.31 2.10
C TYR A 332 -20.29 -2.96 1.62
N TYR A 333 -20.44 -2.49 0.37
CA TYR A 333 -21.72 -1.92 -0.06
C TYR A 333 -22.82 -2.96 -0.23
N LEU A 334 -22.56 -4.10 -0.89
CA LEU A 334 -23.55 -5.14 -1.07
C LEU A 334 -23.95 -5.82 0.26
N PRO A 335 -23.01 -6.19 1.16
CA PRO A 335 -23.38 -6.70 2.49
C PRO A 335 -24.21 -5.70 3.31
N ALA A 336 -23.83 -4.42 3.33
CA ALA A 336 -24.58 -3.39 4.03
C ALA A 336 -26.00 -3.20 3.46
N ALA A 337 -26.14 -3.21 2.13
CA ALA A 337 -27.45 -3.13 1.48
C ALA A 337 -28.34 -4.32 1.82
N ARG A 338 -27.81 -5.56 1.79
CA ARG A 338 -28.56 -6.77 2.18
C ARG A 338 -28.98 -6.73 3.65
N LEU A 339 -28.09 -6.30 4.53
CA LEU A 339 -28.39 -6.15 5.96
C LEU A 339 -29.50 -5.12 6.18
N PHE A 340 -29.42 -3.97 5.51
CA PHE A 340 -30.47 -2.95 5.56
C PHE A 340 -31.83 -3.51 5.09
N MET A 341 -31.85 -4.22 3.95
CA MET A 341 -33.08 -4.81 3.43
C MET A 341 -33.71 -5.78 4.44
N GLY A 342 -32.91 -6.69 5.02
CA GLY A 342 -33.42 -7.62 6.05
C GLY A 342 -33.86 -6.94 7.34
N LEU A 343 -33.23 -5.84 7.74
CA LEU A 343 -33.62 -5.06 8.92
C LEU A 343 -34.90 -4.24 8.70
N ALA A 344 -35.20 -3.84 7.47
CA ALA A 344 -36.35 -3.01 7.10
C ALA A 344 -37.64 -3.82 6.87
N GLU A 345 -37.55 -5.15 6.80
CA GLU A 345 -38.70 -6.03 6.69
C GLU A 345 -39.71 -5.83 7.83
N GLU A 346 -40.99 -6.02 7.51
CA GLU A 346 -42.11 -5.94 8.46
C GLU A 346 -42.09 -4.70 9.36
N ASP A 347 -41.98 -3.51 8.75
CA ASP A 347 -41.91 -2.23 9.45
C ASP A 347 -40.77 -2.19 10.48
N PHE A 348 -39.55 -2.51 10.01
CA PHE A 348 -38.33 -2.51 10.82
C PHE A 348 -38.39 -3.43 12.06
N ARG A 349 -39.10 -4.56 12.00
CA ARG A 349 -39.16 -5.52 13.12
C ARG A 349 -37.78 -6.02 13.50
N GLY A 350 -36.96 -6.42 12.52
CA GLY A 350 -35.60 -6.93 12.76
C GLY A 350 -34.68 -5.90 13.41
N ALA A 351 -34.82 -4.62 13.05
CA ALA A 351 -34.07 -3.53 13.69
C ALA A 351 -34.44 -3.33 15.16
N ARG A 352 -35.74 -3.38 15.48
CA ARG A 352 -36.22 -3.29 16.87
C ARG A 352 -35.72 -4.46 17.72
N GLN A 353 -35.84 -5.68 17.19
CA GLN A 353 -35.34 -6.90 17.86
C GLN A 353 -33.83 -6.86 18.07
N LEU A 354 -33.05 -6.43 17.07
CA LEU A 354 -31.59 -6.29 17.21
C LEU A 354 -31.24 -5.23 18.26
N ALA A 355 -31.96 -4.12 18.33
CA ALA A 355 -31.74 -3.06 19.32
C ALA A 355 -32.03 -3.55 20.74
N GLU A 356 -33.15 -4.24 20.95
CA GLU A 356 -33.51 -4.88 22.22
C GLU A 356 -32.46 -5.93 22.62
N TRP A 357 -32.06 -6.79 21.68
CA TRP A 357 -31.02 -7.80 21.89
C TRP A 357 -29.68 -7.20 22.30
N LEU A 358 -29.21 -6.16 21.58
CA LEU A 358 -27.97 -5.45 21.91
C LEU A 358 -28.03 -4.82 23.31
N ASP A 359 -29.19 -4.32 23.71
CA ASP A 359 -29.38 -3.74 25.03
C ASP A 359 -29.32 -4.80 26.15
N ARG A 360 -29.97 -5.95 25.95
CA ARG A 360 -29.86 -7.09 26.88
C ARG A 360 -28.42 -7.58 27.00
N MET A 361 -27.72 -7.73 25.87
CA MET A 361 -26.31 -8.13 25.85
C MET A 361 -25.47 -7.17 26.70
N ARG A 362 -25.55 -5.86 26.47
CA ARG A 362 -24.77 -4.87 27.24
C ARG A 362 -25.01 -4.93 28.76
N HIS A 363 -26.24 -5.14 29.21
CA HIS A 363 -26.58 -5.11 30.63
C HIS A 363 -26.33 -6.43 31.36
N ARG A 364 -26.39 -7.57 30.66
CA ARG A 364 -26.34 -8.91 31.28
C ARG A 364 -25.15 -9.77 30.84
N TRP A 365 -24.24 -9.24 30.02
CA TRP A 365 -23.05 -9.97 29.56
C TRP A 365 -22.19 -10.52 30.69
N GLY A 366 -22.09 -9.80 31.82
CA GLY A 366 -21.30 -10.23 32.99
C GLY A 366 -21.78 -11.53 33.65
N GLU A 367 -22.95 -12.06 33.28
CA GLU A 367 -23.45 -13.36 33.74
C GLU A 367 -22.90 -14.53 32.89
N VAL A 368 -22.37 -14.25 31.69
CA VAL A 368 -21.73 -15.24 30.81
C VAL A 368 -20.32 -15.52 31.30
N ALA A 369 -19.97 -16.79 31.44
CA ALA A 369 -18.61 -17.17 31.83
C ALA A 369 -18.25 -18.55 31.27
N ILE A 370 -16.99 -18.74 30.91
CA ILE A 370 -16.43 -20.08 30.70
C ILE A 370 -16.11 -20.63 32.09
N THR A 371 -16.76 -21.73 32.48
CA THR A 371 -16.64 -22.29 33.84
C THR A 371 -15.63 -23.42 33.91
N HIS A 372 -15.44 -24.14 32.81
CA HIS A 372 -14.51 -25.26 32.75
C HIS A 372 -14.02 -25.48 31.32
N MET A 373 -12.76 -25.88 31.17
CA MET A 373 -12.14 -26.24 29.90
C MET A 373 -11.39 -27.55 30.05
N GLU A 374 -11.60 -28.46 29.11
CA GLU A 374 -10.93 -29.75 29.03
C GLU A 374 -10.32 -29.93 27.64
N HIS A 375 -9.18 -30.63 27.58
CA HIS A 375 -8.53 -30.99 26.33
C HIS A 375 -8.01 -32.42 26.39
N GLY A 376 -7.88 -33.05 25.23
CA GLY A 376 -7.18 -34.32 25.09
C GLY A 376 -5.71 -34.23 25.51
N ALA A 377 -5.18 -35.23 26.21
CA ALA A 377 -3.82 -35.20 26.74
C ALA A 377 -2.73 -35.46 25.66
N GLY A 378 -1.59 -34.78 25.79
CA GLY A 378 -0.27 -35.28 25.33
C GLY A 378 0.34 -34.65 24.09
N GLU A 379 1.60 -35.00 23.81
CA GLU A 379 2.30 -34.69 22.55
C GLU A 379 1.50 -35.22 21.36
N LEU A 380 1.11 -34.32 20.47
CA LEU A 380 0.31 -34.66 19.29
C LEU A 380 1.19 -34.79 18.06
N GLN A 381 0.82 -35.72 17.18
CA GLN A 381 1.46 -35.83 15.86
C GLN A 381 0.90 -34.77 14.92
N VAL A 382 1.76 -34.19 14.10
CA VAL A 382 1.34 -33.32 13.00
C VAL A 382 0.35 -34.07 12.10
N GLY A 383 -0.81 -33.47 11.85
CA GLY A 383 -1.93 -34.06 11.11
C GLY A 383 -3.01 -34.70 11.99
N SER A 384 -2.85 -34.68 13.31
CA SER A 384 -3.92 -35.04 14.26
C SER A 384 -4.72 -33.80 14.70
N ASP A 385 -5.86 -34.04 15.37
CA ASP A 385 -6.70 -32.98 15.92
C ASP A 385 -6.69 -33.04 17.46
N LEU A 386 -6.53 -31.89 18.11
CA LEU A 386 -6.71 -31.75 19.55
C LEU A 386 -8.19 -31.47 19.85
N ALA A 387 -8.87 -32.45 20.45
CA ALA A 387 -10.22 -32.25 20.96
C ALA A 387 -10.21 -31.32 22.18
N VAL A 388 -11.07 -30.31 22.16
CA VAL A 388 -11.26 -29.34 23.24
C VAL A 388 -12.75 -29.28 23.57
N ALA A 389 -13.07 -29.38 24.86
CA ALA A 389 -14.41 -29.21 25.40
C ALA A 389 -14.43 -28.00 26.35
N ALA A 390 -15.50 -27.22 26.31
CA ALA A 390 -15.70 -26.08 27.20
C ALA A 390 -17.12 -26.08 27.76
N GLN A 391 -17.25 -25.85 29.06
CA GLN A 391 -18.52 -25.56 29.70
C GLN A 391 -18.68 -24.05 29.83
N VAL A 392 -19.80 -23.55 29.33
CA VAL A 392 -20.13 -22.12 29.31
C VAL A 392 -21.41 -21.91 30.10
N ARG A 393 -21.35 -21.07 31.13
CA ARG A 393 -22.54 -20.52 31.78
C ARG A 393 -23.16 -19.47 30.86
N LEU A 394 -24.41 -19.71 30.47
CA LEU A 394 -25.12 -18.90 29.47
C LEU A 394 -25.72 -17.61 30.05
N GLY A 395 -25.92 -17.56 31.38
CA GLY A 395 -26.69 -16.50 32.02
C GLY A 395 -28.14 -16.51 31.50
N PRO A 396 -28.70 -15.36 31.04
CA PRO A 396 -30.06 -15.30 30.50
C PRO A 396 -30.19 -15.59 29.00
N PHE A 397 -29.08 -15.86 28.32
CA PHE A 397 -29.05 -15.98 26.87
C PHE A 397 -29.27 -17.43 26.45
N THR A 398 -29.82 -17.63 25.25
CA THR A 398 -29.90 -18.98 24.67
C THR A 398 -28.57 -19.34 24.00
N PRO A 399 -28.28 -20.65 23.81
CA PRO A 399 -27.07 -21.09 23.12
C PRO A 399 -26.89 -20.48 21.71
N GLU A 400 -27.99 -20.18 21.00
CA GLU A 400 -27.97 -19.60 19.65
C GLU A 400 -27.59 -18.12 19.63
N GLU A 401 -27.77 -17.43 20.77
CA GLU A 401 -27.35 -16.03 20.95
C GLU A 401 -25.86 -15.91 21.27
N LEU A 402 -25.14 -17.03 21.43
CA LEU A 402 -23.72 -17.09 21.75
C LEU A 402 -22.96 -17.88 20.70
N ARG A 403 -21.75 -17.43 20.38
CA ARG A 403 -20.79 -18.14 19.56
C ARG A 403 -19.58 -18.47 20.40
N VAL A 404 -19.30 -19.76 20.57
CA VAL A 404 -18.15 -20.26 21.32
C VAL A 404 -17.07 -20.69 20.33
N GLU A 405 -15.85 -20.23 20.54
CA GLU A 405 -14.72 -20.48 19.64
C GLU A 405 -13.47 -20.86 20.41
N ILE A 406 -12.67 -21.74 19.83
CA ILE A 406 -11.30 -22.00 20.25
C ILE A 406 -10.41 -21.02 19.49
N TYR A 407 -9.65 -20.18 20.21
CA TYR A 407 -8.59 -19.36 19.63
C TYR A 407 -7.25 -20.05 19.87
N HIS A 408 -6.54 -20.42 18.81
CA HIS A 408 -5.32 -21.23 18.88
C HIS A 408 -4.26 -20.75 17.89
N GLY A 409 -2.99 -21.02 18.20
CA GLY A 409 -1.86 -20.55 17.39
C GLY A 409 -0.51 -20.88 18.02
N ALA A 410 0.55 -20.44 17.35
CA ALA A 410 1.92 -20.60 17.83
C ALA A 410 2.17 -19.69 19.06
N LEU A 411 3.08 -20.13 19.93
CA LEU A 411 3.52 -19.35 21.08
C LEU A 411 4.86 -18.66 20.81
N ASP A 412 4.97 -17.40 21.20
CA ASP A 412 6.27 -16.69 21.23
C ASP A 412 7.12 -17.08 22.46
N SER A 413 8.28 -16.45 22.60
CA SER A 413 9.19 -16.67 23.74
C SER A 413 8.57 -16.32 25.09
N ASP A 414 7.59 -15.42 25.10
CA ASP A 414 6.87 -14.97 26.30
C ASP A 414 5.58 -15.78 26.54
N ARG A 415 5.34 -16.83 25.72
CA ARG A 415 4.14 -17.67 25.72
C ARG A 415 2.85 -16.93 25.40
N ASN A 416 2.93 -15.86 24.62
CA ASN A 416 1.74 -15.24 24.03
C ASN A 416 1.37 -15.94 22.72
N LEU A 417 0.07 -16.03 22.45
CA LEU A 417 -0.44 -16.48 21.16
C LEU A 417 -0.13 -15.45 20.07
N VAL A 418 0.52 -15.90 18.99
CA VAL A 418 0.85 -15.04 17.84
C VAL A 418 0.27 -15.64 16.57
N GLY A 419 -0.42 -14.81 15.78
CA GLY A 419 -1.00 -15.23 14.52
C GLY A 419 -2.11 -16.26 14.70
N GLY A 420 -2.90 -16.09 15.76
CA GLY A 420 -3.93 -17.06 16.13
C GLY A 420 -5.07 -17.14 15.12
N SER A 421 -5.76 -18.28 15.15
CA SER A 421 -6.94 -18.55 14.34
C SER A 421 -8.07 -19.07 15.22
N SER A 422 -9.31 -18.86 14.78
CA SER A 422 -10.50 -19.28 15.52
C SER A 422 -11.20 -20.45 14.87
N THR A 423 -11.51 -21.47 15.66
CA THR A 423 -12.35 -22.60 15.26
C THR A 423 -13.64 -22.58 16.08
N ALA A 424 -14.80 -22.58 15.39
CA ALA A 424 -16.09 -22.60 16.07
C ALA A 424 -16.31 -23.95 16.80
N MET A 425 -16.85 -23.89 18.02
CA MET A 425 -17.24 -25.07 18.78
C MET A 425 -18.73 -25.37 18.57
N ALA A 426 -19.08 -26.64 18.48
CA ALA A 426 -20.45 -27.11 18.36
C ALA A 426 -21.08 -27.32 19.74
N LEU A 427 -22.34 -26.92 19.90
CA LEU A 427 -23.12 -27.24 21.09
C LEU A 427 -23.38 -28.76 21.13
N VAL A 428 -23.00 -29.41 22.23
CA VAL A 428 -23.23 -30.85 22.44
C VAL A 428 -24.43 -31.08 23.35
N HIS A 429 -24.50 -30.36 24.48
CA HIS A 429 -25.56 -30.53 25.47
C HIS A 429 -25.78 -29.24 26.27
N THR A 430 -27.05 -28.90 26.53
CA THR A 430 -27.43 -27.84 27.47
C THR A 430 -27.74 -28.45 28.82
N ASN A 431 -26.94 -28.13 29.82
CA ASN A 431 -27.11 -28.61 31.19
C ASN A 431 -28.30 -27.88 31.84
N GLY A 432 -29.12 -28.60 32.61
CA GLY A 432 -30.32 -28.05 33.26
C GLY A 432 -30.05 -27.01 34.37
N ASP A 433 -28.78 -26.68 34.61
CA ASP A 433 -28.29 -25.72 35.61
C ASP A 433 -27.94 -24.34 35.01
N GLY A 434 -28.23 -24.11 33.72
CA GLY A 434 -27.91 -22.86 33.02
C GLY A 434 -26.50 -22.83 32.41
N THR A 435 -25.82 -23.98 32.35
CA THR A 435 -24.57 -24.16 31.60
C THR A 435 -24.79 -24.95 30.31
N ALA A 436 -23.88 -24.86 29.35
CA ALA A 436 -23.89 -25.65 28.14
C ALA A 436 -22.47 -26.12 27.80
N THR A 437 -22.38 -27.33 27.24
CA THR A 437 -21.13 -27.96 26.84
C THR A 437 -20.95 -27.80 25.34
N TYR A 438 -19.81 -27.24 24.96
CA TYR A 438 -19.38 -27.06 23.58
C TYR A 438 -18.13 -27.89 23.32
N GLU A 439 -18.05 -28.50 22.15
CA GLU A 439 -16.89 -29.27 21.70
C GLU A 439 -16.37 -28.76 20.37
N GLY A 440 -15.05 -28.73 20.22
CA GLY A 440 -14.38 -28.38 18.97
C GLY A 440 -13.04 -29.10 18.86
N ALA A 441 -12.42 -28.98 17.70
CA ALA A 441 -11.16 -29.63 17.40
C ALA A 441 -10.18 -28.63 16.81
N ILE A 442 -8.95 -28.60 17.32
CA ILE A 442 -7.85 -27.80 16.76
C ILE A 442 -7.05 -28.69 15.82
N PRO A 443 -6.92 -28.33 14.53
CA PRO A 443 -6.10 -29.11 13.61
C PRO A 443 -4.61 -28.79 13.83
N CYS A 444 -3.80 -29.81 14.13
CA CYS A 444 -2.37 -29.64 14.39
C CYS A 444 -1.56 -29.74 13.10
N HIS A 445 -1.45 -28.63 12.35
CA HIS A 445 -0.75 -28.60 11.06
C HIS A 445 0.77 -28.38 11.15
N ASP A 446 1.24 -27.78 12.24
CA ASP A 446 2.62 -27.34 12.40
C ASP A 446 3.29 -27.94 13.64
N CYS A 447 4.61 -28.06 13.59
CA CYS A 447 5.42 -28.51 14.73
C CYS A 447 5.85 -27.32 15.62
N GLY A 448 5.94 -27.54 16.93
CA GLY A 448 6.41 -26.54 17.90
C GLY A 448 5.39 -26.23 18.99
N PRO A 449 5.73 -25.34 19.94
CA PRO A 449 4.83 -24.97 21.03
C PRO A 449 3.62 -24.19 20.51
N HIS A 450 2.44 -24.73 20.74
CA HIS A 450 1.15 -24.10 20.43
C HIS A 450 0.36 -23.90 21.71
N GLY A 451 -0.45 -22.85 21.72
CA GLY A 451 -1.41 -22.59 22.79
C GLY A 451 -2.82 -22.55 22.24
N TYR A 452 -3.79 -22.58 23.15
CA TYR A 452 -5.15 -22.25 22.84
C TYR A 452 -5.85 -21.64 24.06
N THR A 453 -6.93 -20.92 23.80
CA THR A 453 -7.92 -20.48 24.79
C THR A 453 -9.30 -20.62 24.14
N VAL A 454 -10.35 -20.56 24.95
CA VAL A 454 -11.74 -20.53 24.47
C VAL A 454 -12.29 -19.13 24.69
N ARG A 455 -13.12 -18.67 23.77
CA ARG A 455 -13.87 -17.43 23.93
C ARG A 455 -15.34 -17.59 23.61
N VAL A 456 -16.14 -16.70 24.18
CA VAL A 456 -17.56 -16.55 23.88
C VAL A 456 -17.81 -15.15 23.32
N LEU A 457 -18.52 -15.08 22.21
CA LEU A 457 -18.92 -13.86 21.52
C LEU A 457 -20.45 -13.79 21.40
N PRO A 458 -21.07 -12.60 21.46
CA PRO A 458 -22.48 -12.46 21.11
C PRO A 458 -22.72 -12.83 19.64
N HIS A 459 -23.82 -13.53 19.40
CA HIS A 459 -24.24 -13.96 18.07
C HIS A 459 -25.68 -13.54 17.78
N HIS A 460 -25.89 -12.90 16.63
CA HIS A 460 -27.21 -12.54 16.14
C HIS A 460 -27.21 -12.54 14.61
N PRO A 461 -28.24 -13.08 13.92
CA PRO A 461 -28.25 -13.17 12.45
C PRO A 461 -28.12 -11.81 11.73
N HIS A 462 -28.60 -10.74 12.36
CA HIS A 462 -28.54 -9.36 11.84
C HIS A 462 -27.31 -8.56 12.34
N LEU A 463 -26.30 -9.21 12.92
CA LEU A 463 -25.08 -8.53 13.33
C LEU A 463 -24.16 -8.32 12.12
N ALA A 464 -23.69 -7.09 11.89
CA ALA A 464 -22.85 -6.78 10.73
C ALA A 464 -21.45 -7.45 10.79
N ASN A 465 -20.91 -7.62 11.98
CA ASN A 465 -19.69 -8.38 12.25
C ASN A 465 -19.71 -8.91 13.70
N PRO A 466 -19.06 -10.05 14.01
CA PRO A 466 -19.06 -10.66 15.35
C PRO A 466 -18.60 -9.73 16.49
N TYR A 467 -17.76 -8.76 16.18
CA TYR A 467 -17.14 -7.85 17.15
C TYR A 467 -17.90 -6.52 17.32
N HIS A 468 -19.08 -6.39 16.71
CA HIS A 468 -19.86 -5.16 16.73
C HIS A 468 -20.31 -4.77 18.15
N SER A 469 -20.62 -5.77 18.99
CA SER A 469 -21.02 -5.59 20.39
C SER A 469 -19.86 -5.14 21.28
N ARG A 470 -18.60 -5.39 20.88
CA ARG A 470 -17.37 -5.19 21.68
C ARG A 470 -17.38 -5.97 23.00
N LEU A 471 -18.09 -7.08 23.03
CA LEU A 471 -18.20 -7.98 24.18
C LEU A 471 -17.54 -9.30 23.82
N VAL A 472 -16.63 -9.76 24.67
CA VAL A 472 -16.05 -11.10 24.61
C VAL A 472 -15.88 -11.62 26.03
N VAL A 473 -15.88 -12.94 26.20
CA VAL A 473 -15.46 -13.60 27.42
C VAL A 473 -14.35 -14.56 27.05
N TRP A 474 -13.20 -14.46 27.71
CA TRP A 474 -12.08 -15.38 27.54
C TRP A 474 -12.03 -16.39 28.70
N GLY A 475 -11.59 -17.61 28.41
CA GLY A 475 -11.46 -18.72 29.34
C GLY A 475 -10.03 -19.00 29.76
#